data_AF-A0A3S0EUA0-F1
#
_entry.id   AF-A0A3S0EUA0-F1
#
_cell.length_a   1.000
_cell.length_b   1.000
_cell.length_c   1.000
_cell.angle_alpha   90.00
_cell.angle_beta   90.00
_cell.angle_gamma   90.00
#
_symmetry.space_group_name_H-M   'P 1'
#
loop_
_entity.id
_entity.type
_entity.pdbx_description
1 polymer ?
#
loop_
_entity_poly.entity_id
_entity_poly.type
_entity_poly.pdbx_seq_one_letter_code
_entity_poly.pdbx_strand_id
1 'polypeptide(L)'
;MSYETEKPKKSNRGFASMNKDEQRQIASMGGKAAHARGTAHEFTSAEAAEAGRKGGQSRGRSRAARLASESEQVQQQQASIQQQAGMQASLNS
;
A
#
# COMPACT_ATOMS: atom_id res chain seq x y z
N MET A 1 -30.05 50.51 -33.47
CA MET A 1 -30.08 49.33 -32.58
C MET A 1 -28.65 48.85 -32.39
N SER A 2 -28.07 49.07 -31.21
CA SER A 2 -26.74 48.56 -30.86
C SER A 2 -26.96 47.35 -29.95
N TYR A 3 -26.45 46.18 -30.32
CA TYR A 3 -26.53 45.00 -29.46
C TYR A 3 -25.22 44.90 -28.68
N GLU A 4 -25.27 45.20 -27.38
CA GLU A 4 -24.19 44.87 -26.45
C GLU A 4 -24.13 43.35 -26.27
N THR A 5 -23.04 42.73 -26.70
CA THR A 5 -22.79 41.32 -26.45
C THR A 5 -22.21 41.15 -25.04
N GLU A 6 -23.05 40.80 -24.07
CA GLU A 6 -22.58 40.47 -22.72
C GLU A 6 -21.74 39.17 -22.74
N LYS A 7 -20.55 39.22 -22.13
CA LYS A 7 -19.64 38.07 -22.02
C LYS A 7 -20.24 37.03 -21.04
N PRO A 8 -20.30 35.73 -21.40
CA PRO A 8 -20.92 34.73 -20.55
C PRO A 8 -20.14 34.58 -19.22
N LYS A 9 -20.85 34.77 -18.09
CA LYS A 9 -20.30 34.55 -16.75
C LYS A 9 -20.02 33.06 -16.54
N LYS A 10 -18.82 32.76 -16.04
CA LYS A 10 -18.39 31.40 -15.68
C LYS A 10 -19.23 30.96 -14.47
N SER A 11 -20.13 30.01 -14.68
CA SER A 11 -20.95 29.42 -13.61
C SER A 11 -20.13 28.38 -12.83
N ASN A 12 -20.29 28.33 -11.50
CA ASN A 12 -19.77 27.27 -10.63
C ASN A 12 -20.50 25.95 -10.89
N ARG A 13 -20.20 25.30 -12.02
CA ARG A 13 -20.74 23.99 -12.42
C ARG A 13 -19.68 22.91 -12.26
N GLY A 14 -20.13 21.70 -11.95
CA GLY A 14 -19.29 20.52 -11.89
C GLY A 14 -19.10 19.98 -10.48
N PHE A 15 -18.60 18.75 -10.41
CA PHE A 15 -18.49 17.98 -9.16
C PHE A 15 -17.66 18.71 -8.08
N ALA A 16 -16.58 19.38 -8.49
CA ALA A 16 -15.71 20.13 -7.57
C ALA A 16 -16.36 21.41 -7.01
N SER A 17 -17.40 21.95 -7.67
CA SER A 17 -18.12 23.15 -7.23
C SER A 17 -19.30 22.84 -6.30
N MET A 18 -19.65 21.56 -6.11
CA MET A 18 -20.73 21.11 -5.23
C MET A 18 -20.30 21.08 -3.75
N ASN A 19 -21.28 21.03 -2.84
CA ASN A 19 -20.99 20.87 -1.42
C ASN A 19 -20.48 19.45 -1.10
N LYS A 20 -19.71 19.30 -0.01
CA LYS A 20 -19.07 18.03 0.36
C LYS A 20 -20.07 16.89 0.56
N ASP A 21 -21.24 17.18 1.11
CA ASP A 21 -22.28 16.18 1.33
C ASP A 21 -22.91 15.71 0.01
N GLU A 22 -23.15 16.63 -0.92
CA GLU A 22 -23.65 16.31 -2.26
C GLU A 22 -22.63 15.48 -3.03
N GLN A 23 -21.34 15.86 -3.00
CA GLN A 23 -20.26 15.07 -3.61
C GLN A 23 -20.21 13.66 -3.05
N ARG A 24 -20.30 13.51 -1.72
CA ARG A 24 -20.30 12.20 -1.06
C ARG A 24 -21.50 11.35 -1.45
N GLN A 25 -22.69 11.96 -1.54
CA GLN A 25 -23.90 11.28 -2.00
C GLN A 25 -23.76 10.80 -3.44
N ILE A 26 -23.32 11.67 -4.35
CA ILE A 26 -23.13 11.33 -5.77
C ILE A 26 -22.06 10.24 -5.93
N ALA A 27 -20.93 10.33 -5.20
CA ALA A 27 -19.90 9.29 -5.20
C ALA A 27 -20.44 7.95 -4.68
N SER A 28 -21.22 7.97 -3.59
CA SER A 28 -21.87 6.78 -3.04
C SER A 28 -22.86 6.16 -4.04
N MET A 29 -23.66 6.99 -4.72
CA MET A 29 -24.58 6.54 -5.75
C MET A 29 -23.84 5.93 -6.95
N GLY A 30 -22.73 6.51 -7.38
CA GLY A 30 -21.89 5.98 -8.46
C GLY A 30 -21.37 4.58 -8.17
N GLY A 31 -20.84 4.35 -6.95
CA GLY A 31 -20.40 3.02 -6.52
C GLY A 31 -21.54 2.00 -6.47
N LYS A 32 -22.67 2.37 -5.86
CA LYS A 32 -23.87 1.51 -5.81
C LYS A 32 -24.41 1.17 -7.20
N ALA A 33 -24.43 2.15 -8.10
CA ALA A 33 -24.89 1.96 -9.47
C ALA A 33 -23.96 1.02 -10.25
N ALA A 34 -22.64 1.12 -10.07
CA ALA A 34 -21.68 0.23 -10.71
C ALA A 34 -21.85 -1.22 -10.27
N HIS A 35 -22.13 -1.45 -8.98
CA HIS A 35 -22.48 -2.77 -8.44
C HIS A 35 -23.82 -3.26 -8.98
N ALA A 36 -24.87 -2.45 -8.93
CA ALA A 36 -26.20 -2.82 -9.43
C ALA A 36 -26.21 -3.12 -10.94
N ARG A 37 -25.37 -2.44 -11.72
CA ARG A 37 -25.23 -2.66 -13.17
C ARG A 37 -24.33 -3.83 -13.55
N GLY A 38 -23.69 -4.50 -12.58
CA GLY A 38 -22.75 -5.61 -12.84
C GLY A 38 -21.46 -5.18 -13.55
N THR A 39 -21.18 -3.88 -13.65
CA THR A 39 -19.93 -3.36 -14.22
C THR A 39 -18.78 -3.36 -13.21
N ALA A 40 -19.11 -3.41 -11.91
CA ALA A 40 -18.13 -3.55 -10.85
C ALA A 40 -17.72 -5.02 -10.68
N HIS A 41 -16.45 -5.23 -10.30
CA HIS A 41 -16.00 -6.54 -9.85
C HIS A 41 -16.76 -6.93 -8.57
N GLU A 42 -17.34 -8.14 -8.56
CA GLU A 42 -17.93 -8.70 -7.36
C GLU A 42 -16.83 -9.29 -6.50
N PHE A 43 -16.63 -8.74 -5.29
CA PHE A 43 -15.69 -9.32 -4.34
C PHE A 43 -16.29 -10.60 -3.78
N THR A 44 -15.92 -11.74 -4.36
CA THR A 44 -16.27 -13.04 -3.79
C THR A 44 -15.42 -13.30 -2.55
N SER A 45 -15.95 -14.03 -1.57
CA SER A 45 -15.18 -14.40 -0.37
C SER A 45 -13.94 -15.23 -0.72
N ALA A 46 -13.99 -16.02 -1.79
CA ALA A 46 -12.87 -16.82 -2.28
C ALA A 46 -11.71 -15.93 -2.78
N GLU A 47 -12.02 -14.92 -3.59
CA GLU A 47 -11.03 -13.97 -4.10
C GLU A 47 -10.42 -13.12 -2.98
N ALA A 48 -11.24 -12.66 -2.03
CA ALA A 48 -10.75 -11.93 -0.86
C ALA A 48 -9.76 -12.79 -0.05
N ALA A 49 -10.07 -14.08 0.12
CA ALA A 49 -9.20 -15.03 0.81
C ALA A 49 -7.90 -15.30 0.02
N GLU A 50 -7.97 -15.40 -1.30
CA GLU A 50 -6.80 -15.59 -2.16
C GLU A 50 -5.88 -14.36 -2.15
N ALA A 51 -6.44 -13.17 -2.31
CA ALA A 51 -5.72 -11.90 -2.21
C ALA A 51 -5.07 -11.73 -0.83
N GLY A 52 -5.80 -12.03 0.24
CA GLY A 52 -5.28 -12.04 1.61
C GLY A 52 -4.13 -13.03 1.79
N ARG A 53 -4.27 -14.26 1.29
CA ARG A 53 -3.22 -15.29 1.32
C ARG A 53 -1.97 -14.82 0.58
N LYS A 54 -2.11 -14.29 -0.63
CA LYS A 54 -1.01 -13.78 -1.45
C LYS A 54 -0.30 -12.61 -0.77
N GLY A 55 -1.06 -11.67 -0.19
CA GLY A 55 -0.51 -10.57 0.60
C GLY A 55 0.26 -11.05 1.84
N GLY A 56 -0.30 -12.04 2.56
CA GLY A 56 0.34 -12.69 3.70
C GLY A 56 1.64 -13.40 3.33
N GLN A 57 1.65 -14.16 2.23
CA GLN A 57 2.84 -14.86 1.73
C GLN A 57 3.96 -13.89 1.34
N SER A 58 3.62 -12.78 0.67
CA SER A 58 4.61 -11.75 0.29
C SER A 58 5.29 -11.17 1.53
N ARG A 59 4.51 -10.76 2.53
CA ARG A 59 5.04 -10.22 3.80
C ARG A 59 5.80 -11.28 4.61
N GLY A 60 5.32 -12.52 4.60
CA GLY A 60 5.96 -13.65 5.27
C GLY A 60 7.35 -13.95 4.71
N ARG A 61 7.52 -13.96 3.38
CA ARG A 61 8.81 -14.14 2.72
C ARG A 61 9.81 -13.04 3.09
N SER A 62 9.37 -11.78 3.09
CA SER A 62 10.25 -10.66 3.50
C SER A 62 10.69 -10.76 4.95
N ARG A 63 9.81 -11.22 5.85
CA ARG A 63 10.16 -11.44 7.26
C ARG A 63 11.12 -12.61 7.44
N ALA A 64 10.88 -13.73 6.76
CA ALA A 64 11.77 -14.90 6.80
C ALA A 64 13.17 -14.56 6.28
N ALA A 65 13.27 -13.80 5.17
CA ALA A 65 14.55 -13.36 4.63
C ALA A 65 15.34 -12.47 5.60
N ARG A 66 14.66 -11.55 6.31
CA ARG A 66 15.29 -10.71 7.34
C ARG A 66 15.83 -11.53 8.51
N LEU A 67 15.01 -12.43 9.05
CA LEU A 67 15.41 -13.30 10.16
C LEU A 67 16.59 -14.22 9.77
N ALA A 68 16.61 -14.73 8.53
CA ALA A 68 17.74 -15.49 8.02
C ALA A 68 19.02 -14.63 7.98
N SER A 69 18.95 -13.42 7.43
CA SER A 69 20.12 -12.51 7.37
C SER A 69 20.63 -12.08 8.74
N GLU A 70 19.75 -11.90 9.73
CA GLU A 70 20.12 -11.57 11.10
C GLU A 70 20.84 -12.75 11.78
N SER A 71 20.37 -13.98 11.55
CA SER A 71 20.99 -15.18 12.13
C SER A 71 22.41 -15.44 11.59
N GLU A 72 22.65 -15.16 10.31
CA GLU A 72 23.98 -15.30 9.69
C GLU A 72 24.98 -14.27 10.20
N GLN A 73 24.54 -13.02 10.40
CA GLN A 73 25.41 -11.96 10.95
C GLN A 73 25.85 -12.26 12.38
N VAL A 74 24.96 -12.80 13.21
CA VAL A 74 25.27 -13.15 14.60
C VAL A 74 26.30 -14.29 14.67
N GLN A 75 26.20 -15.28 13.78
CA GLN A 75 27.18 -16.37 13.71
C GLN A 75 28.56 -15.89 13.26
N GLN A 76 28.62 -15.00 12.27
CA GLN A 76 29.90 -14.42 11.80
C GLN A 76 30.57 -13.55 12.88
N GLN A 77 29.79 -12.79 13.66
CA GLN A 77 30.31 -12.02 14.79
C GLN A 77 30.84 -12.93 15.90
N GLN A 78 30.14 -14.02 16.24
CA GLN A 78 30.63 -14.96 17.25
C GLN A 78 31.90 -15.70 16.79
N ALA A 79 31.96 -16.09 15.52
CA ALA A 79 33.13 -16.75 14.95
C ALA A 79 34.36 -15.84 14.93
N SER A 80 34.20 -14.56 14.59
CA SER A 80 35.31 -13.60 14.60
C SER A 80 35.82 -13.30 16.01
N ILE A 81 34.94 -13.22 17.01
CA ILE A 81 35.30 -13.05 18.43
C ILE A 81 36.13 -14.24 18.93
N GLN A 82 35.75 -15.47 18.59
CA GLN A 82 36.48 -16.67 19.00
C GLN A 82 37.88 -16.76 18.36
N GLN A 83 38.02 -16.39 17.09
CA GLN A 83 39.32 -16.37 16.40
C GLN A 83 40.28 -15.35 17.03
N GLN A 84 39.80 -14.15 17.38
CA GLN A 84 40.61 -13.14 18.05
C GLN A 84 41.03 -13.56 19.46
N ALA A 85 40.11 -14.17 20.21
CA ALA A 85 40.41 -14.68 21.55
C ALA A 85 41.46 -15.82 21.53
N GLY A 86 41.39 -16.72 20.54
CA GLY A 86 42.37 -17.79 20.36
C GLY A 86 43.77 -17.29 19.98
N MET A 87 43.88 -16.21 19.19
CA MET A 87 45.17 -15.63 18.79
C MET A 87 45.87 -14.91 19.95
N GLN A 88 45.13 -14.30 20.88
CA GLN A 88 45.73 -13.62 22.04
C GLN A 88 46.26 -14.61 23.09
N ALA A 89 45.62 -15.78 23.24
CA ALA A 89 46.07 -16.81 24.17
C ALA A 89 47.43 -17.44 23.75
N SER A 90 47.73 -17.46 22.45
CA SER A 90 49.00 -17.96 21.90
C SER A 90 50.18 -16.99 22.04
N LEU A 91 49.94 -15.71 22.36
CA LEU A 91 50.99 -14.68 22.43
C LEU A 91 51.52 -14.46 23.85
N ASN A 92 50.91 -15.06 24.86
CA ASN A 92 51.28 -14.93 26.28
C ASN A 92 51.88 -16.21 26.89
N SER A 93 52.28 -17.20 26.09
CA SER A 93 52.87 -18.48 26.51
C SER A 93 54.26 -18.69 25.95
#